data_AF-A0A0G0MXV4-F1
#
_entry.id   AF-A0A0G0MXV4-F1
#
_cell.length_a   1.000
_cell.length_b   1.000
_cell.length_c   1.000
_cell.angle_alpha   90.00
_cell.angle_beta   90.00
_cell.angle_gamma   90.00
#
_symmetry.space_group_name_H-M   'P 1'
#
loop_
_entity.id
_entity.type
_entity.pdbx_description
1 polymer ?
#
loop_
_entity_poly.entity_id
_entity_poly.type
_entity_poly.pdbx_seq_one_letter_code
_entity_poly.pdbx_strand_id
1 'polypeptide(L)'
;MSTQEIPDRDELLEAVRKLPRADVIMPEDRVIRPYFGDNFYVYFLVLFFHPNETSFYNYEPYRLFGDKWAEFINTHGDLWNEARPALSDFYVWRNLIDIRHSHRDLYDAVELELKPETLDAIEVQLEKNLNAALKKIFDAMKLFGLQPELLCMRGTY
;
A
#
# COMPACT_ATOMS: atom_id res chain seq x y z
N MET A 1 20.77 -4.74 -14.36
CA MET A 1 20.26 -4.60 -12.99
C MET A 1 20.32 -3.11 -12.67
N SER A 2 19.17 -2.46 -12.44
CA SER A 2 19.18 -1.07 -11.99
C SER A 2 19.72 -1.06 -10.56
N THR A 3 20.87 -0.44 -10.33
CA THR A 3 21.33 -0.09 -8.98
C THR A 3 20.39 0.97 -8.47
N GLN A 4 19.37 0.56 -7.73
CA GLN A 4 18.51 1.51 -7.02
C GLN A 4 19.41 2.29 -6.06
N GLU A 5 19.56 3.59 -6.32
CA GLU A 5 20.37 4.48 -5.52
C GLU A 5 19.78 4.53 -4.11
N ILE A 6 20.60 4.25 -3.10
CA ILE A 6 20.16 4.30 -1.71
C ILE A 6 19.86 5.77 -1.41
N PRO A 7 18.63 6.13 -0.99
CA PRO A 7 18.29 7.51 -0.73
C PRO A 7 19.13 8.07 0.42
N ASP A 8 19.45 9.37 0.34
CA ASP A 8 20.12 10.07 1.42
C ASP A 8 19.28 10.04 2.71
N ARG A 9 19.93 10.02 3.87
CA ARG A 9 19.24 9.97 5.17
C ARG A 9 18.26 11.11 5.33
N ASP A 10 18.67 12.34 5.01
CA ASP A 10 17.85 13.52 5.28
C ASP A 10 16.64 13.59 4.33
N GLU A 11 16.81 13.14 3.09
CA GLU A 11 15.71 12.97 2.13
C GLU A 11 14.69 11.93 2.61
N LEU A 12 15.16 10.78 3.08
CA LEU A 12 14.31 9.74 3.65
C LEU A 12 13.58 10.26 4.91
N LEU A 13 14.29 10.95 5.78
CA LEU A 13 13.74 11.51 7.01
C LEU A 13 12.64 12.55 6.70
N GLU A 14 12.87 13.42 5.73
CA GLU A 14 11.89 14.41 5.29
C GLU A 14 10.65 13.74 4.69
N ALA A 15 10.84 12.71 3.86
CA ALA A 15 9.73 11.95 3.29
C ALA A 15 8.87 11.29 4.38
N VAL A 16 9.50 10.61 5.34
CA VAL A 16 8.80 9.93 6.44
C VAL A 16 8.09 10.94 7.35
N ARG A 17 8.67 12.13 7.57
CA ARG A 17 8.06 13.18 8.40
C ARG A 17 6.74 13.69 7.83
N LYS A 18 6.58 13.69 6.52
CA LYS A 18 5.37 14.13 5.81
C LYS A 18 4.24 13.10 5.86
N LEU A 19 4.52 11.87 6.28
CA LEU A 19 3.50 10.81 6.38
C LEU A 19 2.45 11.14 7.45
N PRO A 20 1.19 10.74 7.22
CA PRO A 20 0.12 10.92 8.18
C PRO A 20 0.39 10.10 9.45
N ARG A 21 -0.09 10.59 10.60
CA ARG A 21 0.13 9.98 11.92
C ARG A 21 -1.16 9.93 12.69
N ALA A 22 -1.34 8.88 13.48
CA ALA A 22 -2.44 8.78 14.42
C ALA A 22 -2.16 9.65 15.66
N ASP A 23 -3.14 10.46 16.08
CA ASP A 23 -3.04 11.22 17.33
C ASP A 23 -3.08 10.32 18.57
N VAL A 24 -3.84 9.22 18.47
CA VAL A 24 -3.99 8.19 19.50
C VAL A 24 -4.03 6.83 18.83
N ILE A 25 -3.21 5.90 19.30
CA ILE A 25 -3.25 4.49 18.91
C ILE A 25 -4.16 3.75 19.90
N MET A 26 -5.31 3.29 19.42
CA MET A 26 -6.26 2.52 20.24
C MET A 26 -5.89 1.03 20.20
N PRO A 27 -6.27 0.22 21.22
CA PRO A 27 -6.00 -1.22 21.21
C PRO A 27 -6.53 -1.95 19.97
N GLU A 28 -7.69 -1.54 19.44
CA GLU A 28 -8.31 -2.06 18.22
C GLU A 28 -7.54 -1.74 16.94
N ASP A 29 -6.67 -0.73 16.96
CA ASP A 29 -5.83 -0.39 15.81
C ASP A 29 -4.80 -1.47 15.53
N ARG A 30 -4.41 -2.22 16.56
CA ARG A 30 -3.57 -3.42 16.44
C ARG A 30 -4.33 -4.62 15.88
N VAL A 31 -5.65 -4.50 15.74
CA VAL A 31 -6.58 -5.55 15.31
C VAL A 31 -7.02 -5.37 13.85
N ILE A 32 -6.63 -4.28 13.16
CA ILE A 32 -7.02 -3.84 11.78
C ILE A 32 -6.81 -4.91 10.66
N ARG A 33 -6.26 -6.07 11.00
CA ARG A 33 -6.13 -7.26 10.16
C ARG A 33 -7.41 -7.93 9.62
N PRO A 34 -8.67 -7.79 10.11
CA PRO A 34 -9.66 -8.85 9.92
C PRO A 34 -10.32 -8.88 8.54
N TYR A 35 -10.16 -7.85 7.70
CA TYR A 35 -10.83 -7.83 6.40
C TYR A 35 -9.95 -8.27 5.24
N PHE A 36 -8.63 -8.26 5.40
CA PHE A 36 -7.72 -8.34 4.25
C PHE A 36 -6.32 -8.88 4.59
N GLY A 37 -5.89 -9.02 5.86
CA GLY A 37 -4.66 -9.73 6.25
C GLY A 37 -3.32 -9.21 5.69
N ASP A 38 -2.23 -9.53 6.39
CA ASP A 38 -0.87 -8.98 6.14
C ASP A 38 -0.31 -9.26 4.72
N ASN A 39 -0.81 -10.27 4.01
CA ASN A 39 -0.31 -10.67 2.67
C ASN A 39 -1.10 -10.07 1.50
N PHE A 40 -2.38 -9.75 1.65
CA PHE A 40 -3.19 -9.27 0.51
C PHE A 40 -2.98 -7.78 0.25
N TYR A 41 -2.65 -6.99 1.28
CA TYR A 41 -2.37 -5.56 1.12
C TYR A 41 -1.11 -5.32 0.29
N VAL A 42 0.02 -5.91 0.63
CA VAL A 42 1.27 -5.68 -0.11
C VAL A 42 1.17 -6.19 -1.55
N TYR A 43 0.55 -7.36 -1.77
CA TYR A 43 0.38 -7.92 -3.12
C TYR A 43 -0.58 -7.09 -3.98
N PHE A 44 -1.73 -6.65 -3.45
CA PHE A 44 -2.69 -5.82 -4.18
C PHE A 44 -2.10 -4.46 -4.59
N LEU A 45 -1.20 -3.89 -3.78
CA LEU A 45 -0.59 -2.57 -4.02
C LEU A 45 0.60 -2.63 -4.96
N VAL A 46 1.45 -3.66 -4.81
CA VAL A 46 2.56 -3.93 -5.74
C VAL A 46 2.03 -4.25 -7.14
N LEU A 47 0.85 -4.87 -7.24
CA LEU A 47 0.21 -5.21 -8.51
C LEU A 47 -0.53 -4.06 -9.21
N PHE A 48 -0.64 -2.86 -8.63
CA PHE A 48 -1.50 -1.82 -9.23
C PHE A 48 -0.87 -0.45 -9.41
N PHE A 49 0.12 -0.08 -8.59
CA PHE A 49 0.59 1.30 -8.55
C PHE A 49 2.09 1.44 -8.70
N HIS A 50 2.64 0.88 -9.77
CA HIS A 50 3.81 1.51 -10.37
C HIS A 50 3.29 2.65 -11.29
N PRO A 51 3.44 3.93 -10.89
CA PRO A 51 2.72 5.05 -11.49
C PRO A 51 3.10 5.36 -12.95
N ASN A 52 4.14 4.70 -13.48
CA ASN A 52 4.76 5.03 -14.75
C ASN A 52 4.83 3.90 -15.77
N GLU A 53 4.19 2.75 -15.52
CA GLU A 53 4.23 1.67 -16.48
C GLU A 53 2.84 1.09 -16.73
N THR A 54 2.42 1.12 -18.00
CA THR A 54 1.61 0.09 -18.67
C THR A 54 2.28 -1.29 -18.51
N SER A 55 2.45 -1.73 -17.28
CA SER A 55 3.27 -2.86 -16.90
C SER A 55 2.41 -4.08 -16.63
N PHE A 56 3.08 -5.21 -16.73
CA PHE A 56 2.77 -6.58 -16.31
C PHE A 56 1.76 -6.78 -15.15
N TYR A 57 1.47 -5.75 -14.36
CA TYR A 57 0.69 -5.79 -13.13
C TYR A 57 -0.83 -5.68 -13.32
N ASN A 58 -1.31 -5.22 -14.48
CA ASN A 58 -2.72 -5.40 -14.92
C ASN A 58 -3.06 -6.85 -15.30
N TYR A 59 -2.07 -7.74 -15.40
CA TYR A 59 -2.24 -9.08 -15.93
C TYR A 59 -3.14 -9.95 -15.07
N GLU A 60 -2.96 -9.96 -13.75
CA GLU A 60 -3.68 -10.91 -12.88
C GLU A 60 -5.18 -10.58 -12.76
N PRO A 61 -5.60 -9.31 -12.54
CA PRO A 61 -7.01 -8.94 -12.61
C PRO A 61 -7.60 -9.16 -14.02
N TYR A 62 -6.86 -8.87 -15.08
CA TYR A 62 -7.31 -9.12 -16.45
C TYR A 62 -7.46 -10.62 -16.74
N ARG A 63 -6.56 -11.46 -16.23
CA ARG A 63 -6.65 -12.93 -16.34
C ARG A 63 -7.90 -13.47 -15.64
N LEU A 64 -8.25 -12.91 -14.49
CA LEU A 64 -9.40 -13.34 -13.69
C LEU A 64 -10.74 -12.84 -14.23
N PHE A 65 -10.79 -11.61 -14.74
CA PHE A 65 -12.06 -10.93 -15.05
C PHE A 65 -12.21 -10.49 -16.51
N GLY A 66 -11.15 -10.59 -17.33
CA GLY A 66 -11.16 -10.27 -18.75
C GLY A 66 -11.62 -8.84 -19.04
N ASP A 67 -12.47 -8.67 -20.04
CA ASP A 67 -12.94 -7.35 -20.48
C ASP A 67 -13.77 -6.60 -19.43
N LYS A 68 -14.41 -7.32 -18.49
CA LYS A 68 -15.09 -6.67 -17.36
C LYS A 68 -14.12 -5.92 -16.46
N TRP A 69 -12.86 -6.35 -16.41
CA TRP A 69 -11.81 -5.61 -15.72
C TRP A 69 -11.57 -4.25 -16.37
N ALA A 70 -11.40 -4.23 -17.69
CA ALA A 70 -11.19 -2.99 -18.44
C ALA A 70 -12.40 -2.06 -18.33
N GLU A 71 -13.62 -2.60 -18.39
CA GLU A 71 -14.85 -1.84 -18.19
C GLU A 71 -14.94 -1.24 -16.78
N PHE A 72 -14.58 -2.02 -15.76
CA PHE A 72 -14.53 -1.56 -14.37
C PHE A 72 -13.56 -0.39 -14.20
N ILE A 73 -12.34 -0.51 -14.73
CA ILE A 73 -11.30 0.53 -14.68
C ILE A 73 -11.79 1.83 -15.32
N ASN A 74 -12.38 1.75 -16.51
CA ASN A 74 -12.89 2.93 -17.22
C ASN A 74 -14.07 3.58 -16.49
N THR A 75 -14.94 2.77 -15.88
CA THR A 75 -16.15 3.25 -15.18
C THR A 75 -15.82 3.86 -13.81
N HIS A 76 -14.84 3.31 -13.11
CA HIS A 76 -14.48 3.70 -11.74
C HIS A 76 -13.10 4.35 -11.66
N GLY A 77 -12.69 5.03 -12.73
CA GLY A 77 -11.39 5.69 -12.83
C GLY A 77 -11.08 6.62 -11.64
N ASP A 78 -12.10 7.28 -11.10
CA ASP A 78 -11.98 8.20 -9.97
C ASP A 78 -11.60 7.51 -8.66
N LEU A 79 -11.98 6.24 -8.44
CA LEU A 79 -11.57 5.49 -7.25
C LEU A 79 -10.05 5.35 -7.16
N TRP A 80 -9.37 5.30 -8.31
CA TRP A 80 -7.91 5.24 -8.38
C TRP A 80 -7.26 6.57 -8.07
N ASN A 81 -7.89 7.68 -8.46
CA ASN A 81 -7.44 9.01 -8.08
C ASN A 81 -7.61 9.23 -6.58
N GLU A 82 -8.71 8.75 -5.99
CA GLU A 82 -8.95 8.79 -4.55
C GLU A 82 -7.97 7.94 -3.74
N ALA A 83 -7.59 6.76 -4.25
CA ALA A 83 -6.67 5.86 -3.56
C ALA A 83 -5.20 6.34 -3.64
N ARG A 84 -4.84 7.10 -4.68
CA ARG A 84 -3.45 7.47 -5.00
C ARG A 84 -2.65 8.09 -3.84
N PRO A 85 -3.20 9.01 -3.02
CA PRO A 85 -2.46 9.57 -1.90
C PRO A 85 -2.08 8.51 -0.85
N ALA A 86 -3.04 7.68 -0.42
CA ALA A 86 -2.79 6.61 0.55
C ALA A 86 -1.77 5.58 0.05
N LEU A 87 -1.79 5.31 -1.27
CA LEU A 87 -0.83 4.45 -1.95
C LEU A 87 0.58 5.02 -1.97
N SER A 88 0.70 6.31 -2.28
CA SER A 88 1.98 7.01 -2.30
C SER A 88 2.61 7.04 -0.90
N ASP A 89 1.81 7.32 0.12
CA ASP A 89 2.27 7.33 1.51
C ASP A 89 2.74 5.93 1.95
N PHE A 90 1.99 4.88 1.59
CA PHE A 90 2.37 3.50 1.86
C PHE A 90 3.65 3.07 1.11
N TYR A 91 3.89 3.59 -0.09
CA TYR A 91 5.12 3.32 -0.84
C TYR A 91 6.37 3.87 -0.13
N VAL A 92 6.29 5.08 0.42
CA VAL A 92 7.37 5.65 1.24
C VAL A 92 7.62 4.77 2.47
N TRP A 93 6.56 4.32 3.14
CA TRP A 93 6.68 3.41 4.28
C TRP A 93 7.31 2.06 3.90
N ARG A 94 6.88 1.46 2.80
CA ARG A 94 7.47 0.22 2.30
C ARG A 94 8.96 0.38 2.02
N ASN A 95 9.37 1.48 1.40
CA ASN A 95 10.79 1.75 1.16
C ASN A 95 11.57 1.84 2.49
N LEU A 96 11.00 2.44 3.53
CA LEU A 96 11.59 2.45 4.86
C LEU A 96 11.71 1.03 5.45
N ILE A 97 10.72 0.16 5.27
CA ILE A 97 10.77 -1.26 5.69
C ILE A 97 11.82 -2.04 4.88
N ASP A 98 11.93 -1.82 3.58
CA ASP A 98 12.96 -2.44 2.75
C ASP A 98 14.37 -1.98 3.19
N ILE A 99 14.52 -0.71 3.59
CA ILE A 99 15.74 -0.14 4.19
C ILE A 99 16.04 -0.79 5.55
N ARG A 100 15.04 -1.08 6.39
CA ARG A 100 15.23 -1.82 7.64
C ARG A 100 15.94 -3.16 7.43
N HIS A 101 15.63 -3.85 6.32
CA HIS A 101 16.23 -5.14 5.98
C HIS A 101 17.56 -5.03 5.25
N SER A 102 17.72 -4.03 4.37
CA SER A 102 18.88 -3.91 3.47
C SER A 102 19.99 -2.99 4.01
N HIS A 103 19.64 -1.98 4.80
CA HIS A 103 20.53 -0.91 5.28
C HIS A 103 20.17 -0.53 6.73
N ARG A 104 20.37 -1.46 7.66
CA ARG A 104 19.92 -1.34 9.06
C ARG A 104 20.42 -0.08 9.77
N ASP A 105 21.67 0.32 9.58
CA ASP A 105 22.23 1.52 10.22
C ASP A 105 21.49 2.80 9.81
N LEU A 106 21.03 2.86 8.55
CA LEU A 106 20.24 3.98 8.03
C LEU A 106 18.85 4.00 8.67
N TYR A 107 18.21 2.83 8.79
CA TYR A 107 16.94 2.70 9.49
C TYR A 107 17.04 3.09 10.96
N ASP A 108 18.05 2.59 11.68
CA ASP A 108 18.27 2.86 13.11
C ASP A 108 18.49 4.37 13.35
N ALA A 109 19.15 5.07 12.42
CA ALA A 109 19.28 6.53 12.47
C ALA A 109 17.94 7.27 12.30
N VAL A 110 17.07 6.80 11.38
CA VAL A 110 15.71 7.35 11.21
C VAL A 110 14.85 7.08 12.44
N GLU A 111 14.91 5.86 12.98
CA GLU A 111 14.18 5.45 14.18
C GLU A 111 14.62 6.25 15.41
N LEU A 112 15.93 6.51 15.57
CA LEU A 112 16.43 7.33 16.67
C LEU A 112 15.87 8.77 16.63
N GLU A 113 15.79 9.37 15.44
CA GLU A 113 15.31 10.73 15.24
C GLU A 113 13.80 10.87 15.38
N LEU A 114 13.03 9.91 14.84
CA LEU A 114 11.57 9.95 14.89
C LEU A 114 11.01 9.35 16.19
N LYS A 115 11.77 8.45 16.81
CA LYS A 115 11.38 7.54 17.89
C LYS A 115 10.43 6.43 17.43
N PRO A 116 10.52 5.23 18.03
CA PRO A 116 9.69 4.08 17.64
C PRO A 116 8.18 4.37 17.71
N GLU A 117 7.72 5.15 18.69
CA GLU A 117 6.29 5.39 18.90
C GLU A 117 5.70 6.27 17.78
N THR A 118 6.51 7.15 17.20
CA THR A 118 6.12 7.92 16.01
C THR A 118 5.99 7.03 14.78
N LEU A 119 6.90 6.07 14.63
CA LEU A 119 6.85 5.11 13.52
C LEU A 119 5.61 4.21 13.63
N ASP A 120 5.28 3.74 14.83
CA ASP A 120 4.03 3.01 15.10
C ASP A 120 2.79 3.86 14.75
N ALA A 121 2.79 5.14 15.15
CA ALA A 121 1.67 6.05 14.85
C ALA A 121 1.51 6.34 13.35
N ILE A 122 2.62 6.36 12.60
CA ILE A 122 2.61 6.44 11.14
C ILE A 122 2.02 5.15 10.56
N GLU A 123 2.57 3.99 10.90
CA GLU A 123 2.14 2.69 10.39
C GLU A 123 0.63 2.49 10.53
N VAL A 124 0.11 2.72 11.74
CA VAL A 124 -1.33 2.61 12.04
C VAL A 124 -2.17 3.51 11.14
N GLN A 125 -1.77 4.76 10.95
CA GLN A 125 -2.55 5.70 10.15
C GLN A 125 -2.50 5.36 8.65
N LEU A 126 -1.35 4.88 8.18
CA LEU A 126 -1.20 4.40 6.81
C LEU A 126 -2.10 3.21 6.54
N GLU A 127 -2.10 2.21 7.43
CA GLU A 127 -2.99 1.06 7.33
C GLU A 127 -4.46 1.48 7.32
N LYS A 128 -4.88 2.38 8.21
CA LYS A 128 -6.27 2.90 8.22
C LYS A 128 -6.66 3.54 6.89
N ASN A 129 -5.84 4.47 6.39
CA ASN A 129 -6.12 5.21 5.17
C ASN A 129 -6.19 4.28 3.96
N LEU A 130 -5.21 3.37 3.88
CA LEU A 130 -5.11 2.39 2.84
C LEU A 130 -6.30 1.43 2.84
N ASN A 131 -6.68 0.90 4.00
CA ASN A 131 -7.78 -0.05 4.13
C ASN A 131 -9.12 0.59 3.77
N ALA A 132 -9.31 1.85 4.14
CA ALA A 132 -10.49 2.62 3.74
C ALA A 132 -10.56 2.76 2.20
N ALA A 133 -9.46 3.12 1.55
CA ALA A 133 -9.40 3.25 0.09
C ALA A 133 -9.66 1.89 -0.61
N LEU A 134 -8.99 0.83 -0.16
CA LEU A 134 -9.13 -0.51 -0.73
C LEU A 134 -10.52 -1.08 -0.52
N LYS A 135 -11.14 -0.84 0.65
CA LYS A 135 -12.51 -1.25 0.90
C LYS A 135 -13.49 -0.64 -0.10
N LYS A 136 -13.36 0.65 -0.42
CA LYS A 136 -14.20 1.30 -1.44
C LYS A 136 -14.07 0.62 -2.80
N ILE A 137 -12.84 0.33 -3.22
CA ILE A 137 -12.58 -0.38 -4.49
C ILE A 137 -13.20 -1.78 -4.46
N PHE A 138 -13.00 -2.53 -3.37
CA PHE A 138 -13.52 -3.87 -3.19
C PHE A 138 -15.06 -3.91 -3.23
N ASP A 139 -15.71 -2.97 -2.55
CA ASP A 139 -17.17 -2.85 -2.56
C ASP A 139 -17.69 -2.45 -3.95
N ALA A 140 -16.99 -1.54 -4.66
CA ALA A 140 -17.32 -1.16 -6.03
C ALA A 140 -17.18 -2.34 -7.00
N MET A 141 -16.13 -3.16 -6.85
CA MET A 141 -15.95 -4.39 -7.62
C MET A 141 -17.14 -5.34 -7.45
N LYS A 142 -17.61 -5.55 -6.22
CA LYS A 142 -18.78 -6.38 -5.93
C LYS A 142 -20.05 -5.86 -6.60
N LEU A 143 -20.31 -4.56 -6.47
CA LEU A 143 -21.46 -3.90 -7.08
C LEU A 143 -21.42 -3.98 -8.61
N PHE A 144 -20.21 -3.94 -9.20
CA PHE A 144 -19.98 -4.11 -10.63
C PHE A 144 -20.09 -5.58 -11.10
N GLY A 145 -20.31 -6.52 -10.18
CA GLY A 145 -20.44 -7.95 -10.49
C GLY A 145 -19.10 -8.66 -10.68
N LEU A 146 -18.00 -8.09 -10.18
CA LEU A 146 -16.73 -8.79 -10.01
C LEU A 146 -16.68 -9.54 -8.68
N GLN A 147 -15.84 -10.56 -8.60
CA GLN A 147 -15.61 -11.36 -7.38
C GLN A 147 -14.22 -11.02 -6.83
N PRO A 148 -14.06 -9.89 -6.12
CA PRO A 148 -12.74 -9.44 -5.69
C PRO A 148 -12.07 -10.41 -4.70
N GLU A 149 -12.82 -11.32 -4.07
CA GLU A 149 -12.30 -12.42 -3.26
C GLU A 149 -11.34 -13.34 -4.04
N LEU A 150 -11.48 -13.44 -5.36
CA LEU A 150 -10.56 -14.23 -6.21
C LEU A 150 -9.14 -13.64 -6.24
N LEU A 151 -9.00 -12.34 -5.95
CA LEU A 151 -7.69 -11.70 -5.74
C LEU A 151 -7.12 -11.97 -4.35
N CYS A 152 -7.94 -12.47 -3.41
CA CYS A 152 -7.56 -12.70 -2.01
C CYS A 152 -7.15 -14.13 -1.70
N MET A 153 -7.40 -15.09 -2.59
CA MET A 153 -7.10 -16.49 -2.31
C MET A 153 -5.60 -16.74 -2.39
N ARG A 154 -5.01 -17.27 -1.31
CA ARG A 154 -3.64 -17.82 -1.32
C ARG A 154 -3.51 -18.87 -2.43
N GLY A 155 -2.50 -18.74 -3.29
CA GLY A 155 -2.07 -19.80 -4.20
C GLY A 155 -2.20 -19.55 -5.70
N THR A 156 -2.22 -18.30 -6.18
CA THR A 156 -1.86 -18.02 -7.58
C THR A 156 -0.33 -18.05 -7.74
N TYR A 157 0.14 -19.30 -7.79
CA TYR A 157 1.46 -19.86 -8.14
C TYR A 157 2.59 -19.77 -7.11
#